data_AF-A0A8C4KH27-F1
#
_entry.id   AF-A0A8C4KH27-F1
#
_cell.length_a   1.000
_cell.length_b   1.000
_cell.length_c   1.000
_cell.angle_alpha   90.00
_cell.angle_beta   90.00
_cell.angle_gamma   90.00
#
_symmetry.space_group_name_H-M   'P 1'
#
loop_
_entity.id
_entity.type
_entity.pdbx_description
1 polymer ?
#
loop_
_entity_poly.entity_id
_entity_poly.type
_entity_poly.pdbx_seq_one_letter_code
_entity_poly.pdbx_strand_id
1 'polypeptide(L)'
;MPASLFIYESFCVKVFALTVLLTGPRVLFPPHAVNSKGCLRPSRLFQLHSDLQVLFPEVFVPPCRVCAFNNALVFFLLCGREERIRKEEEERKRQKSQAAENKAKLMEAFLKEKEKEVLQLQEEAKSFITPENLDARIEECLDNPRNYNFAIDKEGRIVKRTVLS
;
A
#
# COMPACT_ATOMS: atom_id res chain seq x y z
N MET A 1 32.71 -35.61 13.90
CA MET A 1 31.54 -35.25 13.07
C MET A 1 31.53 -36.14 11.84
N PRO A 2 30.78 -37.25 11.79
CA PRO A 2 30.76 -38.08 10.60
C PRO A 2 29.71 -37.59 9.59
N ALA A 3 30.09 -37.69 8.31
CA ALA A 3 29.38 -37.23 7.12
C ALA A 3 28.04 -37.96 6.82
N SER A 4 27.49 -38.71 7.76
CA SER A 4 26.26 -39.50 7.60
C SER A 4 24.98 -38.69 7.73
N LEU A 5 25.02 -37.51 8.36
CA LEU A 5 23.83 -36.64 8.48
C LEU A 5 23.43 -35.96 7.16
N PHE A 6 24.37 -35.74 6.23
CA PHE A 6 24.09 -34.99 5.00
C PHE A 6 23.30 -35.79 3.95
N ILE A 7 23.37 -37.13 4.01
CA ILE A 7 22.64 -38.00 3.07
C ILE A 7 21.16 -38.15 3.49
N TYR A 8 20.85 -38.00 4.78
CA TYR A 8 19.52 -38.24 5.35
C TYR A 8 18.52 -37.08 5.16
N GLU A 9 18.97 -35.83 5.28
CA GLU A 9 18.13 -34.65 4.98
C GLU A 9 17.63 -34.66 3.53
N SER A 10 18.47 -35.14 2.60
CA SER A 10 18.13 -35.19 1.17
C SER A 10 17.13 -36.30 0.83
N PHE A 11 17.09 -37.39 1.61
CA PHE A 11 16.22 -38.54 1.31
C PHE A 11 14.79 -38.34 1.84
N CYS A 12 14.62 -37.82 3.06
CA CYS A 12 13.29 -37.58 3.65
C CYS A 12 12.49 -36.52 2.89
N VAL A 13 13.13 -35.41 2.47
CA VAL A 13 12.46 -34.37 1.68
C VAL A 13 12.07 -34.89 0.30
N LYS A 14 12.91 -35.72 -0.33
CA LYS A 14 12.63 -36.31 -1.65
C LYS A 14 11.51 -37.34 -1.62
N VAL A 15 11.44 -38.19 -0.60
CA VAL A 15 10.37 -39.20 -0.47
C VAL A 15 9.03 -38.53 -0.13
N PHE A 16 9.03 -37.51 0.72
CA PHE A 16 7.82 -36.76 1.03
C PHE A 16 7.31 -35.97 -0.20
N ALA A 17 8.23 -35.34 -0.95
CA ALA A 17 7.90 -34.66 -2.21
C ALA A 17 7.39 -35.63 -3.29
N LEU A 18 7.98 -36.82 -3.44
CA LEU A 18 7.52 -37.84 -4.38
C LEU A 18 6.10 -38.32 -4.05
N THR A 19 5.78 -38.46 -2.76
CA THR A 19 4.46 -38.92 -2.32
C THR A 19 3.39 -37.87 -2.61
N VAL A 20 3.67 -36.59 -2.37
CA VAL A 20 2.75 -35.48 -2.68
C VAL A 20 2.55 -35.31 -4.21
N LEU A 21 3.60 -35.52 -5.00
CA LEU A 21 3.55 -35.45 -6.47
C LEU A 21 2.76 -36.60 -7.10
N LEU A 22 2.81 -37.81 -6.52
CA LEU A 22 2.19 -39.01 -7.09
C LEU A 22 0.71 -39.18 -6.70
N THR A 23 0.28 -38.69 -5.54
CA THR A 23 -1.10 -38.92 -5.07
C THR A 23 -2.02 -37.69 -5.13
N GLY A 24 -1.48 -36.52 -5.50
CA GLY A 24 -2.24 -35.27 -5.61
C GLY A 24 -2.77 -34.74 -4.26
N PRO A 25 -3.16 -33.45 -4.19
CA PRO A 25 -3.62 -32.81 -2.97
C PRO A 25 -5.11 -33.11 -2.75
N ARG A 26 -5.45 -34.36 -2.40
CA ARG A 26 -6.79 -34.70 -1.90
C ARG A 26 -6.70 -35.66 -0.73
N VAL A 27 -6.59 -35.10 0.47
CA VAL A 27 -7.12 -35.73 1.67
C VAL A 27 -7.94 -34.68 2.42
N LEU A 28 -9.24 -34.65 2.10
CA LEU A 28 -10.28 -34.18 3.01
C LEU A 28 -10.21 -35.07 4.26
N PHE A 29 -9.69 -34.56 5.37
CA PHE A 29 -9.80 -35.23 6.66
C PHE A 29 -11.24 -35.09 7.17
N PRO A 30 -11.96 -36.19 7.47
CA PRO A 30 -13.24 -36.13 8.18
C PRO A 30 -13.02 -35.69 9.64
N PRO A 31 -14.04 -35.13 10.32
CA PRO A 31 -13.92 -34.75 11.72
C PRO A 31 -13.84 -36.04 12.56
N HIS A 32 -12.65 -36.37 13.06
CA HIS A 32 -12.44 -37.54 13.93
C HIS A 32 -12.04 -37.13 15.35
N ALA A 33 -12.65 -37.84 16.30
CA ALA A 33 -12.58 -37.63 17.73
C ALA A 33 -11.14 -37.53 18.25
N VAL A 34 -10.86 -36.40 18.88
CA VAL A 34 -9.61 -36.10 19.58
C VAL A 34 -9.67 -36.75 20.97
N ASN A 35 -8.60 -37.41 21.39
CA ASN A 35 -8.53 -37.93 22.77
C ASN A 35 -8.35 -36.79 23.79
N SER A 36 -8.48 -37.09 25.09
CA SER A 36 -8.35 -36.11 26.19
C SER A 36 -6.98 -35.40 26.28
N LYS A 37 -6.03 -35.76 25.40
CA LYS A 37 -4.70 -35.17 25.28
C LYS A 37 -4.47 -34.47 23.92
N GLY A 38 -5.51 -34.25 23.12
CA GLY A 38 -5.39 -33.48 21.87
C GLY A 38 -4.86 -34.25 20.66
N CYS A 39 -4.66 -35.58 20.74
CA CYS A 39 -4.08 -36.38 19.65
C CYS A 39 -5.15 -37.09 18.81
N LEU A 40 -5.02 -37.03 17.48
CA LEU A 40 -5.86 -37.78 16.52
C LEU A 40 -5.58 -39.29 16.66
N ARG A 41 -6.64 -40.12 16.70
CA ARG A 41 -6.48 -41.59 16.65
C ARG A 41 -5.92 -42.01 15.29
N PRO A 42 -4.87 -42.84 15.22
CA PRO A 42 -4.36 -43.31 13.94
C PRO A 42 -5.32 -44.30 13.26
N SER A 43 -5.52 -44.14 11.95
CA SER A 43 -6.24 -45.10 11.09
C SER A 43 -5.44 -46.40 10.92
N ARG A 44 -6.06 -47.51 10.49
CA ARG A 44 -5.39 -48.82 10.28
C ARG A 44 -4.14 -48.79 9.37
N LEU A 45 -3.99 -47.76 8.53
CA LEU A 45 -2.78 -47.49 7.72
C LEU A 45 -1.55 -47.16 8.56
N PHE A 46 -1.73 -46.65 9.79
CA PHE A 46 -0.66 -46.42 10.75
C PHE A 46 -0.14 -47.73 11.36
N GLN A 47 -0.95 -48.78 11.36
CA GLN A 47 -0.56 -50.09 11.91
C GLN A 47 0.52 -50.75 11.04
N LEU A 48 0.40 -50.68 9.70
CA LEU A 48 1.42 -51.22 8.78
C LEU A 48 2.75 -50.44 8.81
N HIS A 49 2.72 -49.16 9.14
CA HIS A 49 3.94 -48.37 9.38
C HIS A 49 4.61 -48.73 10.72
N SER A 50 3.87 -49.36 11.64
CA SER A 50 4.40 -49.84 12.92
C SER A 50 5.24 -51.10 12.75
N ASP A 51 5.02 -51.88 11.69
CA ASP A 51 5.75 -53.12 11.42
C ASP A 51 7.11 -52.87 10.73
N LEU A 52 7.25 -51.78 9.95
CA LEU A 52 8.54 -51.30 9.42
C LEU A 52 9.41 -50.60 10.49
N GLN A 53 8.81 -50.27 11.63
CA GLN A 53 9.44 -49.58 12.77
C GLN A 53 10.43 -50.47 13.53
N VAL A 54 10.33 -51.79 13.35
CA VAL A 54 11.20 -52.80 13.98
C VAL A 54 12.57 -52.89 13.30
N LEU A 55 12.67 -52.48 12.03
CA LEU A 55 13.91 -52.60 11.25
C LEU A 55 14.88 -51.42 11.42
N PHE A 56 14.38 -50.22 11.79
CA PHE A 56 15.20 -49.02 12.00
C PHE A 56 14.64 -48.12 13.13
N PRO A 57 14.83 -48.50 14.41
CA PRO A 57 14.26 -47.78 15.56
C PRO A 57 14.87 -46.38 15.78
N GLU A 58 16.06 -46.09 15.24
CA GLU A 58 16.71 -44.77 15.38
C GLU A 58 16.10 -43.67 14.51
N VAL A 59 15.22 -44.01 13.56
CA VAL A 59 14.73 -43.06 12.54
C VAL A 59 13.24 -42.71 12.74
N PHE A 60 12.54 -43.35 13.67
CA PHE A 60 11.13 -43.08 13.91
C PHE A 60 10.92 -41.95 14.91
N VAL A 61 10.47 -40.80 14.42
CA VAL A 61 9.96 -39.71 15.25
C VAL A 61 8.45 -39.92 15.45
N PRO A 62 7.96 -40.06 16.69
CA PRO A 62 6.54 -40.29 16.92
C PRO A 62 5.72 -39.09 16.42
N PRO A 63 4.52 -39.31 15.84
CA PRO A 63 3.71 -38.25 15.21
C PRO A 63 3.42 -37.08 16.16
N CYS A 64 3.24 -37.36 17.46
CA CYS A 64 3.03 -36.34 18.48
C CYS A 64 4.23 -35.38 18.63
N ARG A 65 5.46 -35.84 18.37
CA ARG A 65 6.67 -35.02 18.43
C ARG A 65 6.82 -34.13 17.18
N VAL A 66 6.43 -34.63 16.02
CA VAL A 66 6.36 -33.84 14.78
C VAL A 66 5.28 -32.75 14.91
N CYS A 67 4.10 -33.09 15.42
CA CYS A 67 3.03 -32.12 15.68
C CYS A 67 3.46 -31.05 16.69
N ALA A 68 4.14 -31.42 17.78
CA ALA A 68 4.62 -30.47 18.78
C ALA A 68 5.65 -29.49 18.19
N PHE A 69 6.59 -29.98 17.36
CA PHE A 69 7.57 -29.13 16.68
C PHE A 69 6.92 -28.19 15.67
N ASN A 70 5.97 -28.69 14.87
CA ASN A 70 5.21 -27.85 13.93
C ASN A 70 4.43 -26.75 14.66
N ASN A 71 3.76 -27.09 15.77
CA ASN A 71 3.01 -26.11 16.55
C ASN A 71 3.93 -25.04 17.15
N ALA A 72 5.12 -25.42 17.65
CA ALA A 72 6.11 -24.48 18.17
C ALA A 72 6.66 -23.55 17.08
N LEU A 73 6.93 -24.08 15.88
CA LEU A 73 7.35 -23.28 14.72
C LEU A 73 6.25 -22.31 14.28
N VAL A 74 5.00 -22.78 14.18
CA VAL A 74 3.85 -21.93 13.85
C VAL A 74 3.73 -20.78 14.86
N PHE A 75 3.82 -21.07 16.16
CA PHE A 75 3.77 -20.05 17.20
C PHE A 75 4.88 -19.00 17.04
N PHE A 76 6.13 -19.42 16.84
CA PHE A 76 7.25 -18.50 16.62
C PHE A 76 7.05 -17.60 15.40
N LEU A 77 6.58 -18.17 14.28
CA LEU A 77 6.30 -17.43 13.06
C LEU A 77 5.14 -16.43 13.23
N LEU A 78 4.12 -16.78 14.01
CA LEU A 78 2.99 -15.91 14.32
C LEU A 78 3.44 -14.70 15.14
N CYS A 79 4.22 -14.89 16.21
CA CYS A 79 4.73 -13.78 17.02
C CYS A 79 5.57 -12.81 16.17
N GLY A 80 6.43 -13.32 15.29
CA GLY A 80 7.21 -12.48 14.38
C GLY A 80 6.35 -11.73 13.35
N ARG A 81 5.24 -12.34 12.90
CA ARG A 81 4.28 -11.69 12.00
C ARG A 81 3.52 -10.57 12.71
N GLU A 82 3.06 -10.80 13.94
CA GLU A 82 2.34 -9.80 14.74
C GLU A 82 3.20 -8.57 15.00
N GLU A 83 4.48 -8.76 15.32
CA GLU A 83 5.38 -7.63 15.52
C GLU A 83 5.60 -6.82 14.24
N ARG A 84 5.73 -7.47 13.08
CA ARG A 84 5.80 -6.78 11.78
C ARG A 84 4.53 -6.00 11.48
N ILE A 85 3.36 -6.62 11.67
CA ILE A 85 2.06 -5.95 11.44
C ILE A 85 1.91 -4.73 12.35
N ARG A 86 2.30 -4.82 13.62
CA ARG A 86 2.27 -3.67 14.55
C ARG A 86 3.11 -2.51 14.04
N LYS A 87 4.35 -2.77 13.62
CA LYS A 87 5.25 -1.75 13.06
C LYS A 87 4.68 -1.14 11.77
N GLU A 88 4.14 -1.96 10.87
CA GLU A 88 3.49 -1.51 9.64
C GLU A 88 2.24 -0.68 9.91
N GLU A 89 1.47 -0.98 10.96
CA GLU A 89 0.31 -0.18 11.37
C GLU A 89 0.70 1.18 11.94
N GLU A 90 1.72 1.22 12.79
CA GLU A 90 2.26 2.48 13.33
C GLU A 90 2.80 3.38 12.21
N GLU A 91 3.57 2.81 11.29
CA GLU A 91 4.11 3.55 10.15
C GLU A 91 2.99 4.03 9.21
N ARG A 92 2.00 3.17 8.89
CA ARG A 92 0.83 3.59 8.10
C ARG A 92 0.04 4.70 8.78
N LYS A 93 -0.12 4.66 10.11
CA LYS A 93 -0.79 5.73 10.87
C LYS A 93 -0.01 7.04 10.75
N ARG A 94 1.31 7.00 10.90
CA ARG A 94 2.19 8.17 10.77
C ARG A 94 2.16 8.77 9.36
N GLN A 95 2.23 7.94 8.34
CA GLN A 95 2.14 8.39 6.94
C GLN A 95 0.78 9.01 6.64
N LYS A 96 -0.31 8.43 7.14
CA LYS A 96 -1.66 8.99 7.01
C LYS A 96 -1.80 10.35 7.70
N SER A 97 -1.29 10.50 8.93
CA SER A 97 -1.36 11.78 9.63
C SER A 97 -0.54 12.85 8.91
N GLN A 98 0.68 12.53 8.47
CA GLN A 98 1.52 13.45 7.72
C GLN A 98 0.89 13.85 6.37
N ALA A 99 0.31 12.90 5.65
CA ALA A 99 -0.40 13.18 4.40
C ALA A 99 -1.63 14.09 4.62
N ALA A 100 -2.37 13.87 5.71
CA ALA A 100 -3.51 14.70 6.07
C ALA A 100 -3.08 16.13 6.42
N GLU A 101 -2.02 16.30 7.21
CA GLU A 101 -1.45 17.61 7.54
C GLU A 101 -0.98 18.36 6.29
N ASN A 102 -0.25 17.69 5.40
CA ASN A 102 0.22 18.29 4.15
C ASN A 102 -0.94 18.70 3.25
N LYS A 103 -1.97 17.86 3.14
CA LYS A 103 -3.18 18.18 2.37
C LYS A 103 -3.91 19.39 2.97
N ALA A 104 -4.01 19.47 4.30
CA ALA A 104 -4.62 20.62 4.98
C ALA A 104 -3.86 21.92 4.69
N LYS A 105 -2.52 21.91 4.76
CA LYS A 105 -1.68 23.08 4.44
C LYS A 105 -1.83 23.53 2.99
N LEU A 106 -1.84 22.59 2.05
CA LEU A 106 -2.04 22.89 0.63
C LEU A 106 -3.42 23.48 0.37
N MET A 107 -4.45 22.92 1.00
CA MET A 107 -5.82 23.43 0.89
C MET A 107 -5.93 24.85 1.47
N GLU A 108 -5.33 25.09 2.65
CA GLU A 108 -5.34 26.42 3.27
C GLU A 108 -4.63 27.47 2.40
N ALA A 109 -3.47 27.13 1.83
CA ALA A 109 -2.76 28.02 0.92
C ALA A 109 -3.58 28.32 -0.34
N PHE A 110 -4.20 27.31 -0.93
CA PHE A 110 -5.07 27.46 -2.10
C PHE A 110 -6.29 28.33 -1.81
N LEU A 111 -6.95 28.13 -0.66
CA LEU A 111 -8.09 28.94 -0.25
C LEU A 111 -7.69 30.41 -0.08
N LYS A 112 -6.56 30.69 0.56
CA LYS A 112 -6.04 32.06 0.71
C LYS A 112 -5.73 32.74 -0.63
N GLU A 113 -5.22 32.00 -1.61
CA GLU A 113 -4.98 32.53 -2.95
C GLU A 113 -6.30 32.86 -3.66
N LYS A 114 -7.28 31.95 -3.58
CA LYS A 114 -8.60 32.17 -4.18
C LYS A 114 -9.40 33.29 -3.51
N GLU A 115 -9.27 33.46 -2.21
CA GLU A 115 -9.85 34.61 -1.50
C GLU A 115 -9.30 35.93 -2.04
N LYS A 116 -7.98 36.03 -2.27
CA LYS A 116 -7.36 37.23 -2.86
C LYS A 116 -7.85 37.49 -4.28
N GLU A 117 -7.95 36.45 -5.11
CA GLU A 117 -8.46 36.55 -6.48
C GLU A 117 -9.91 37.06 -6.49
N VAL A 118 -10.75 36.55 -5.59
CA VAL A 118 -12.14 37.02 -5.45
C VAL A 118 -12.19 38.49 -5.02
N LEU A 119 -11.34 38.92 -4.08
CA LEU A 119 -11.28 40.31 -3.67
C LEU A 119 -10.85 41.24 -4.81
N GLN A 120 -9.84 40.85 -5.60
CA GLN A 120 -9.41 41.60 -6.78
C GLN A 120 -10.55 41.73 -7.81
N LEU A 121 -11.25 40.62 -8.08
CA LEU A 121 -12.39 40.63 -8.99
C LEU A 121 -13.55 41.49 -8.47
N GLN A 122 -13.78 41.55 -7.16
CA GLN A 122 -14.77 42.44 -6.57
C GLN A 122 -14.39 43.92 -6.73
N GLU A 123 -13.11 44.25 -6.64
CA GLU A 123 -12.62 45.61 -6.91
C GLU A 123 -12.74 45.98 -8.38
N GLU A 124 -12.34 45.09 -9.29
CA GLU A 124 -12.46 45.28 -10.74
C GLU A 124 -13.92 45.35 -11.21
N ALA A 125 -14.81 44.57 -10.59
CA ALA A 125 -16.24 44.58 -10.90
C ALA A 125 -16.91 45.93 -10.67
N LYS A 126 -16.38 46.77 -9.77
CA LYS A 126 -16.86 48.16 -9.58
C LYS A 126 -16.61 49.05 -10.80
N SER A 127 -15.65 48.68 -11.66
CA SER A 127 -15.32 49.40 -12.90
C SER A 127 -16.21 48.99 -14.08
N PHE A 128 -17.02 47.94 -13.93
CA PHE A 128 -17.93 47.49 -14.99
C PHE A 128 -19.01 48.51 -15.30
N ILE A 129 -19.43 48.53 -16.56
CA ILE A 129 -20.45 49.44 -17.06
C ILE A 129 -21.81 48.87 -16.69
N THR A 130 -22.55 49.61 -15.86
CA THR A 130 -23.97 49.34 -15.55
C THR A 130 -24.84 50.29 -16.37
N PRO A 131 -26.15 50.01 -16.58
CA PRO A 131 -27.02 50.90 -17.36
C PRO A 131 -27.11 52.32 -16.79
N GLU A 132 -26.92 52.49 -15.47
CA GLU A 132 -26.92 53.80 -14.81
C GLU A 132 -25.64 54.61 -15.05
N ASN A 133 -24.51 53.94 -15.28
CA ASN A 133 -23.20 54.56 -15.54
C ASN A 133 -22.85 54.56 -17.04
N LEU A 134 -23.79 54.23 -17.92
CA LEU A 134 -23.53 54.00 -19.34
C LEU A 134 -23.17 55.30 -20.06
N ASP A 135 -24.00 56.34 -19.93
CA ASP A 135 -23.81 57.62 -20.62
C ASP A 135 -22.51 58.31 -20.19
N ALA A 136 -22.22 58.32 -18.89
CA ALA A 136 -21.00 58.92 -18.35
C ALA A 136 -19.72 58.21 -18.86
N ARG A 137 -19.76 56.88 -19.02
CA ARG A 137 -18.62 56.10 -19.54
C ARG A 137 -18.42 56.28 -21.04
N ILE A 138 -19.50 56.52 -21.80
CA ILE A 138 -19.40 56.82 -23.23
C ILE A 138 -18.65 58.14 -23.43
N GLU A 139 -19.03 59.20 -22.72
CA GLU A 139 -18.35 60.50 -22.82
C GLU A 139 -16.87 60.41 -22.41
N GLU A 140 -16.56 59.73 -21.29
CA GLU A 140 -15.17 59.50 -20.84
C GLU A 140 -14.31 58.77 -21.89
N CYS A 141 -14.89 57.80 -22.61
CA CYS A 141 -14.21 57.06 -23.66
C CYS A 141 -14.02 57.86 -24.95
N LEU A 142 -14.91 58.82 -25.25
CA LEU A 142 -14.75 59.73 -26.39
C LEU A 142 -13.64 60.75 -26.13
N ASP A 143 -13.52 61.24 -24.89
CA ASP A 143 -12.50 62.21 -24.49
C ASP A 143 -11.09 61.60 -24.36
N ASN A 144 -11.00 60.31 -24.01
CA ASN A 144 -9.71 59.63 -23.81
C ASN A 144 -9.58 58.37 -24.69
N PRO A 145 -9.21 58.53 -25.97
CA PRO A 145 -8.89 57.37 -26.81
C PRO A 145 -7.71 56.60 -26.20
N ARG A 146 -7.78 55.26 -26.18
CA ARG A 146 -6.67 54.40 -25.73
C ARG A 146 -5.92 53.79 -26.90
N ASN A 147 -4.59 53.92 -26.92
CA ASN A 147 -3.73 53.33 -27.94
C ASN A 147 -3.02 52.09 -27.42
N TYR A 148 -3.27 50.96 -28.08
CA TYR A 148 -2.61 49.69 -27.81
C TYR A 148 -1.49 49.39 -28.82
N ASN A 149 -1.17 50.31 -29.74
CA ASN A 149 -0.09 50.13 -30.71
C ASN A 149 1.28 50.29 -30.04
N PHE A 150 2.06 49.22 -30.06
CA PHE A 150 3.46 49.24 -29.65
C PHE A 150 4.34 48.44 -30.61
N ALA A 151 5.56 48.91 -30.82
CA ALA A 151 6.57 48.19 -31.61
C ALA A 151 7.51 47.39 -30.72
N ILE A 152 7.89 46.19 -31.16
CA ILE A 152 8.84 45.31 -30.47
C ILE A 152 10.09 45.12 -31.35
N ASP A 153 11.27 45.25 -30.76
CA ASP A 153 12.56 44.97 -31.43
C ASP A 153 12.84 43.47 -31.59
N LYS A 154 13.88 43.15 -32.36
CA LYS A 154 14.40 41.77 -32.49
C LYS A 154 14.84 41.16 -31.15
N GLU A 155 15.20 41.98 -30.16
CA GLU A 155 15.55 41.54 -28.80
C GLU A 155 14.34 41.53 -27.84
N GLY A 156 13.11 41.73 -28.34
CA GLY A 156 11.89 41.66 -27.51
C GLY A 156 11.59 42.91 -26.67
N ARG A 157 12.32 44.02 -26.88
CA ARG A 157 12.11 45.29 -26.17
C ARG A 157 11.02 46.13 -26.83
N ILE A 158 10.19 46.80 -26.04
CA ILE A 158 9.14 47.69 -26.53
C ILE A 158 9.73 49.10 -26.78
N VAL A 159 9.74 49.57 -28.03
CA VAL A 159 10.51 50.77 -28.44
C VAL A 159 9.67 52.02 -28.65
N LYS A 160 8.43 51.90 -29.08
CA LYS A 160 7.53 53.04 -29.25
C LYS A 160 6.13 52.67 -28.82
N ARG A 161 5.57 53.44 -27.89
CA ARG A 161 4.13 53.54 -27.64
C ARG A 161 3.69 54.81 -28.34
N THR A 162 2.86 54.70 -29.36
CA THR A 162 2.42 55.88 -30.12
C THR A 162 1.52 56.71 -29.21
N VAL A 163 1.97 57.92 -28.84
CA VAL A 163 1.17 58.86 -28.05
C VAL A 163 -0.03 59.32 -28.89
N LEU A 164 -1.22 59.28 -28.29
CA LEU A 164 -2.41 59.90 -28.88
C LEU A 164 -2.34 61.38 -28.54
N SER A 165 -2.27 62.23 -29.57
CA SER A 165 -2.42 63.69 -29.48
C SER A 165 -3.87 64.08 -29.59
#